data_AF-A0A528EFG9-F1
#
_entry.id   AF-A0A528EFG9-F1
#
_cell.length_a   1.000
_cell.length_b   1.000
_cell.length_c   1.000
_cell.angle_alpha   90.00
_cell.angle_beta   90.00
_cell.angle_gamma   90.00
#
_symmetry.space_group_name_H-M   'P 1'
#
loop_
_entity.id
_entity.type
_entity.pdbx_description
1 polymer ?
#
loop_
_entity_poly.entity_id
_entity_poly.type
_entity_poly.pdbx_seq_one_letter_code
_entity_poly.pdbx_strand_id
1 'polypeptide(L)' 'AAGCRSTDILLRADQEPIRFDAPRLAGSMRGTGCALASAIAAHLANTRSLEDGVRKGKLFVFEELQQIRGTMK' A
#
# COMPACT_ATOMS: atom_id res chain seq x y z
N ALA A 1 -5.51 2.39 -14.39
CA ALA A 1 -6.67 2.24 -13.48
C ALA A 1 -7.45 3.55 -13.44
N ALA A 2 -8.78 3.51 -13.28
CA ALA A 2 -9.66 4.70 -13.18
C ALA A 2 -10.25 4.87 -11.76
N GLY A 3 -10.83 6.04 -11.45
CA GLY A 3 -11.48 6.34 -10.16
C GLY A 3 -10.63 7.09 -9.12
N CYS A 4 -11.29 7.65 -8.09
CA CYS A 4 -10.68 8.47 -7.04
C CYS A 4 -10.07 7.66 -5.88
N ARG A 5 -10.23 6.34 -5.87
CA ARG A 5 -9.75 5.43 -4.82
C ARG A 5 -8.72 4.44 -5.36
N SER A 6 -7.79 4.08 -4.50
CA SER A 6 -6.85 2.98 -4.69
C SER A 6 -7.11 1.96 -3.58
N THR A 7 -7.97 0.99 -3.87
CA THR A 7 -8.42 -0.03 -2.91
C THR A 7 -7.65 -1.32 -3.15
N ASP A 8 -6.91 -1.77 -2.14
CA ASP A 8 -6.26 -3.09 -2.15
C ASP A 8 -7.12 -4.06 -1.35
N ILE A 9 -7.17 -5.33 -1.77
CA ILE A 9 -8.02 -6.36 -1.14
C ILE A 9 -7.12 -7.51 -0.71
N LEU A 10 -7.15 -7.85 0.57
CA LEU A 10 -6.50 -9.04 1.11
C LEU A 10 -7.52 -10.17 1.22
N LEU A 11 -7.31 -11.21 0.41
CA LEU A 11 -8.14 -12.41 0.38
C LEU A 11 -7.42 -13.55 1.11
N ARG A 12 -8.15 -14.29 1.93
CA ARG A 12 -7.67 -15.49 2.62
C ARG A 12 -8.78 -16.54 2.62
N ALA A 13 -8.39 -17.82 2.66
CA ALA A 13 -9.35 -18.92 2.74
C ALA A 13 -10.22 -18.77 3.98
N ASP A 14 -11.53 -18.99 3.82
CA ASP A 14 -12.53 -18.99 4.89
C ASP A 14 -12.58 -17.70 5.74
N GLN A 15 -12.13 -16.58 5.17
CA GLN A 15 -12.11 -15.29 5.84
C GLN A 15 -12.67 -14.19 4.94
N GLU A 16 -13.40 -13.27 5.55
CA GLU A 16 -13.96 -12.12 4.86
C GLU A 16 -12.85 -11.26 4.21
N PRO A 17 -13.03 -10.82 2.95
CA PRO A 17 -12.09 -9.93 2.29
C PRO A 17 -11.86 -8.63 3.08
N ILE A 18 -10.60 -8.31 3.33
CA ILE A 18 -10.24 -7.06 4.00
C ILE A 18 -9.85 -6.02 2.96
N ARG A 19 -10.50 -4.86 3.02
CA ARG A 19 -10.27 -3.75 2.10
C ARG A 19 -9.37 -2.71 2.76
N PHE A 20 -8.32 -2.30 2.05
CA PHE A 20 -7.42 -1.22 2.42
C PHE A 20 -7.57 -0.10 1.42
N ASP A 21 -8.25 0.95 1.84
CA ASP A 21 -8.54 2.09 1.00
C ASP A 21 -7.54 3.23 1.18
N ALA A 22 -7.16 3.87 0.07
CA ALA A 22 -6.51 5.18 0.09
C ALA A 22 -7.02 6.04 -1.08
N PRO A 23 -6.95 7.38 -0.99
CA PRO A 23 -7.13 8.25 -2.15
C PRO A 23 -6.18 7.85 -3.28
N ARG A 24 -6.63 7.95 -4.53
CA ARG A 24 -5.70 7.85 -5.66
C ARG A 24 -4.95 9.16 -5.82
N LEU A 25 -3.64 9.08 -5.80
CA LEU A 25 -2.76 10.22 -6.03
C LEU A 25 -2.47 10.33 -7.54
N ALA A 26 -2.55 11.55 -8.08
CA ALA A 26 -2.08 11.84 -9.42
C ALA A 26 -0.54 11.76 -9.44
N GLY A 27 0.03 10.97 -10.34
CA GLY A 27 1.48 10.78 -10.49
C GLY A 27 1.86 9.30 -10.61
N SER A 28 3.07 9.05 -11.12
CA SER A 28 3.64 7.71 -11.24
C SER A 28 5.08 7.70 -10.76
N MET A 29 5.44 6.67 -9.97
CA MET A 29 6.81 6.38 -9.55
C MET A 29 7.13 4.93 -9.92
N ARG A 30 8.36 4.66 -10.38
CA ARG A 30 8.83 3.29 -10.60
C ARG A 30 9.17 2.63 -9.26
N GLY A 31 8.90 1.34 -9.12
CA GLY A 31 9.28 0.59 -7.93
C GLY A 31 8.29 0.63 -6.76
N THR A 32 7.11 1.26 -6.92
CA THR A 32 6.04 1.25 -5.90
C THR A 32 5.61 -0.16 -5.50
N GLY A 33 5.54 -1.09 -6.46
CA GLY A 33 5.25 -2.51 -6.19
C GLY A 33 6.34 -3.20 -5.37
N CYS A 34 7.62 -2.96 -5.70
CA CYS A 34 8.75 -3.50 -4.95
C CYS A 34 8.78 -2.95 -3.52
N ALA A 35 8.57 -1.64 -3.36
CA ALA A 35 8.49 -0.99 -2.06
C ALA A 35 7.36 -1.56 -1.20
N LEU A 36 6.16 -1.76 -1.78
CA LEU A 36 5.02 -2.38 -1.09
C LEU A 36 5.35 -3.80 -0.61
N ALA A 37 5.87 -4.65 -1.50
CA ALA A 37 6.21 -6.03 -1.17
C ALA A 37 7.28 -6.12 -0.07
N SER A 38 8.34 -5.30 -0.18
CA SER A 38 9.41 -5.24 0.82
C SER A 38 8.90 -4.77 2.18
N ALA A 39 8.03 -3.76 2.22
CA ALA A 39 7.44 -3.28 3.47
C ALA A 39 6.56 -4.35 4.14
N ILE A 40 5.74 -5.08 3.37
CA ILE A 40 4.97 -6.22 3.88
C ILE A 40 5.89 -7.30 4.46
N ALA A 41 6.92 -7.70 3.71
CA ALA A 41 7.88 -8.71 4.15
C ALA A 41 8.63 -8.29 5.43
N ALA A 42 9.06 -7.03 5.52
CA ALA A 42 9.70 -6.50 6.72
C ALA A 42 8.76 -6.51 7.94
N HIS A 43 7.48 -6.18 7.76
CA HIS A 43 6.51 -6.26 8.86
C HIS A 43 6.24 -7.70 9.32
N LEU A 44 6.15 -8.65 8.39
CA LEU A 44 6.01 -10.07 8.71
C LEU A 44 7.23 -10.61 9.46
N ALA A 45 8.45 -10.22 9.05
CA ALA A 45 9.68 -10.59 9.74
C ALA A 45 9.74 -10.08 11.19
N ASN A 46 9.08 -8.95 11.47
CA ASN A 46 8.96 -8.37 12.81
C ASN A 46 7.72 -8.89 13.60
N THR A 47 7.30 -10.14 13.34
CA THR A 47 6.19 -10.84 14.02
C THR A 47 4.84 -10.11 14.05
N ARG A 48 4.60 -9.19 13.10
CA ARG A 48 3.30 -8.51 12.94
C ARG A 48 2.33 -9.38 12.13
N SER A 49 1.03 -9.11 12.28
CA SER A 49 0.01 -9.77 11.45
C SER A 49 0.16 -9.38 9.97
N LEU A 50 -0.29 -10.27 9.08
CA LEU A 50 -0.31 -9.99 7.64
C LEU A 50 -1.15 -8.75 7.30
N GLU A 51 -2.26 -8.56 8.00
CA GLU A 51 -3.11 -7.38 7.84
C GLU A 51 -2.38 -6.08 8.18
N ASP A 52 -1.61 -6.07 9.27
CA ASP A 52 -0.79 -4.93 9.64
C ASP A 52 0.33 -4.69 8.64
N GLY A 53 0.95 -5.75 8.12
CA GLY A 53 1.95 -5.65 7.07
C GLY A 53 1.40 -5.00 5.81
N VAL A 54 0.23 -5.43 5.33
CA VAL A 54 -0.45 -4.85 4.16
C VAL A 54 -0.87 -3.40 4.43
N ARG A 55 -1.48 -3.12 5.58
CA ARG A 55 -1.92 -1.77 5.96
C ARG A 55 -0.75 -0.79 5.98
N LYS A 56 0.35 -1.16 6.63
CA LYS A 56 1.53 -0.29 6.77
C LYS A 56 2.33 -0.20 5.48
N GLY A 57 2.46 -1.28 4.71
CA GLY A 57 3.08 -1.25 3.40
C GLY A 57 2.35 -0.32 2.42
N LYS A 58 1.01 -0.36 2.42
CA LYS A 58 0.20 0.56 1.61
C LYS A 58 0.41 2.01 2.05
N LEU A 59 0.39 2.28 3.35
CA LEU A 59 0.60 3.61 3.90
C LEU A 59 1.98 4.17 3.52
N PHE A 60 3.03 3.35 3.66
CA PHE A 60 4.39 3.71 3.28
C PHE A 60 4.49 4.16 1.82
N VAL A 61 3.99 3.35 0.88
CA VAL A 61 4.02 3.72 -0.55
C VAL A 61 3.16 4.94 -0.85
N PHE A 62 2.04 5.10 -0.16
CA PHE A 62 1.18 6.27 -0.29
C PHE A 62 1.90 7.54 0.15
N GLU A 63 2.61 7.52 1.28
CA GLU A 63 3.41 8.63 1.78
C GLU A 63 4.54 9.00 0.83
N GLU A 64 5.29 8.02 0.32
CA GLU A 64 6.35 8.24 -0.69
C GLU A 64 5.82 8.93 -1.95
N LEU A 65 4.67 8.47 -2.47
CA LEU A 65 4.02 9.09 -3.63
C LEU A 65 3.52 10.51 -3.33
N GLN A 66 3.08 10.79 -2.11
CA GLN A 66 2.70 12.15 -1.70
C GLN A 66 3.90 13.09 -1.65
N GLN A 67 5.02 12.65 -1.08
CA GLN A 67 6.24 13.44 -0.98
C GLN A 67 6.78 13.82 -2.35
N ILE A 68 6.88 12.86 -3.28
CA ILE A 68 7.33 13.13 -4.65
C ILE A 68 6.43 14.14 -5.35
N ARG A 69 5.11 14.06 -5.16
CA ARG A 69 4.18 15.05 -5.71
C ARG A 69 4.33 16.43 -5.07
N GLY A 70 4.71 16.49 -3.79
CA GLY A 70 5.00 17.74 -3.08
C GLY A 70 6.26 18.44 -3.62
N THR A 71 7.31 17.68 -3.95
CA THR A 71 8.59 18.19 -4.47
C THR A 71 8.53 18.61 -5.96
N MET A 72 7.49 18.19 -6.70
CA MET A 72 7.26 18.60 -8.09
C MET A 72 6.41 19.89 -8.23
N LYS A 73 6.06 20.55 -7.12
CA LYS A 73 5.45 21.89 -7.12
C LYS A 73 6.53 22.95 -7.05
#